data_AF-A0A1B0D732-F1
#
_entry.id   AF-A0A1B0D732-F1
#
_cell.length_a   1.000
_cell.length_b   1.000
_cell.length_c   1.000
_cell.angle_alpha   90.00
_cell.angle_beta   90.00
_cell.angle_gamma   90.00
#
_symmetry.space_group_name_H-M   'P 1'
#
loop_
_entity.id
_entity.type
_entity.pdbx_description
1 polymer ?
#
loop_
_entity_poly.entity_id
_entity_poly.type
_entity_poly.pdbx_seq_one_letter_code
_entity_poly.pdbx_strand_id
1 'polypeptide(L)'
;MLMPPLIHKWNMLKDEDKDLFPLLECLSSVATALQSGFLPYCEPVYNRCISLIQQTINQDMANTASPGQYEQPDKEFMIVALDLLSGLAEGLDGHIESLVVNSNIMELLFQCMQDIMPEVRQSSFALLGDLTKACFQHVARYIPDFLPILGQNLNPECISVCNNAIWAIGEISIKLGAETRLYIPLVLNQLIAIINRPNTTKTLLENTGKIL
;
A
#
# COMPACT_ATOMS: atom_id res chain seq x y z
N MET A 1 13.81 -16.95 20.30
CA MET A 1 12.82 -15.86 20.38
C MET A 1 13.31 -14.71 19.51
N LEU A 2 12.65 -14.43 18.37
CA LEU A 2 13.09 -13.42 17.40
C LEU A 2 12.56 -12.01 17.69
N MET A 3 11.34 -11.89 18.25
CA MET A 3 10.68 -10.59 18.48
C MET A 3 11.36 -9.68 19.51
N PRO A 4 11.81 -10.16 20.69
CA PRO A 4 12.42 -9.27 21.70
C PRO A 4 13.60 -8.41 21.21
N PRO A 5 14.62 -8.95 20.49
CA PRO A 5 15.70 -8.11 19.97
C PRO A 5 15.23 -7.13 18.86
N LEU A 6 14.26 -7.52 18.03
CA LEU A 6 13.68 -6.63 17.01
C LEU A 6 12.94 -5.46 17.66
N ILE A 7 12.11 -5.71 18.67
CA ILE A 7 11.38 -4.67 19.41
C ILE A 7 12.35 -3.78 20.20
N HIS A 8 13.44 -4.33 20.73
CA HIS A 8 14.46 -3.51 21.35
C HIS A 8 15.09 -2.52 20.36
N LYS A 9 15.48 -2.99 19.18
CA LYS A 9 15.99 -2.13 18.09
C LYS A 9 14.95 -1.11 17.63
N TRP A 10 13.71 -1.52 17.47
CA TRP A 10 12.58 -0.65 17.13
C TRP A 10 12.47 0.54 18.08
N ASN A 11 12.52 0.31 19.39
CA ASN A 11 12.39 1.36 20.39
C ASN A 11 13.63 2.29 20.47
N MET A 12 14.77 1.89 19.92
CA MET A 12 16.00 2.70 19.93
C MET A 12 16.11 3.65 18.75
N LEU A 13 15.65 3.23 17.58
CA LEU A 13 15.76 4.02 16.35
C LEU A 13 14.77 5.18 16.37
N LYS A 14 15.20 6.34 15.89
CA LYS A 14 14.32 7.51 15.68
C LYS A 14 13.68 7.46 14.31
N ASP A 15 12.64 8.26 14.10
CA ASP A 15 11.86 8.28 12.86
C ASP A 15 12.65 8.83 11.66
N GLU A 16 13.74 9.56 11.91
CA GLU A 16 14.65 10.09 10.88
C GLU A 16 15.87 9.17 10.62
N ASP A 17 15.97 8.04 11.32
CA ASP A 17 17.12 7.14 11.24
C ASP A 17 16.96 6.13 10.08
N LYS A 18 17.88 6.15 9.12
CA LYS A 18 17.87 5.25 7.95
C LYS A 18 18.11 3.79 8.29
N ASP A 19 18.61 3.50 9.50
CA ASP A 19 18.65 2.13 10.02
C ASP A 19 17.24 1.53 10.21
N LEU A 20 16.18 2.35 10.14
CA LEU A 20 14.80 1.87 10.11
C LEU A 20 14.47 1.06 8.86
N PHE A 21 15.06 1.35 7.69
CA PHE A 21 14.69 0.69 6.43
C PHE A 21 14.82 -0.84 6.51
N PRO A 22 16.01 -1.41 6.82
CA PRO A 22 16.14 -2.86 6.93
C PRO A 22 15.32 -3.45 8.09
N LEU A 23 15.05 -2.68 9.14
CA LEU A 23 14.21 -3.14 10.25
C LEU A 23 12.74 -3.24 9.85
N LEU A 24 12.22 -2.26 9.12
CA LEU A 24 10.83 -2.22 8.67
C LEU A 24 10.56 -3.31 7.62
N GLU A 25 11.46 -3.48 6.66
CA GLU A 25 11.42 -4.60 5.69
C GLU A 25 11.43 -5.97 6.40
N CYS A 26 12.31 -6.12 7.41
CA CYS A 26 12.37 -7.34 8.21
C CYS A 26 11.06 -7.58 8.97
N LEU A 27 10.52 -6.56 9.63
CA LEU A 27 9.25 -6.66 10.34
C LEU A 27 8.08 -6.96 9.41
N SER A 28 8.11 -6.48 8.16
CA SER A 28 7.07 -6.79 7.17
C SER A 28 7.04 -8.29 6.88
N SER A 29 8.20 -8.86 6.56
CA SER A 29 8.35 -10.31 6.36
C SER A 29 7.97 -11.13 7.61
N VAL A 30 8.35 -10.64 8.80
CA VAL A 30 8.05 -11.32 10.07
C VAL A 30 6.55 -11.25 10.40
N ALA A 31 5.87 -10.13 10.12
CA ALA A 31 4.44 -9.98 10.33
C ALA A 31 3.65 -10.96 9.46
N THR A 32 3.97 -11.03 8.15
CA THR A 32 3.35 -11.99 7.23
C THR A 32 3.60 -13.43 7.68
N ALA A 33 4.81 -13.76 8.13
CA ALA A 33 5.16 -15.12 8.55
C ALA A 33 4.56 -15.54 9.90
N LEU A 34 4.47 -14.62 10.87
CA LEU A 34 3.91 -14.91 12.19
C LEU A 34 2.39 -14.85 12.23
N GLN A 35 1.76 -14.16 11.29
CA GLN A 35 0.32 -13.97 11.22
C GLN A 35 -0.24 -13.48 12.58
N SER A 36 -1.25 -14.16 13.14
CA SER A 36 -1.82 -13.87 14.46
C SER A 36 -0.80 -13.89 15.61
N GLY A 37 0.36 -14.55 15.44
CA GLY A 37 1.48 -14.48 16.38
C GLY A 37 2.09 -13.09 16.52
N PHE A 38 1.84 -12.18 15.57
CA PHE A 38 2.29 -10.78 15.62
C PHE A 38 1.33 -9.86 16.40
N LEU A 39 0.13 -10.31 16.77
CA LEU A 39 -0.88 -9.49 17.46
C LEU A 39 -0.37 -8.75 18.70
N PRO A 40 0.47 -9.32 19.58
CA PRO A 40 0.98 -8.60 20.75
C PRO A 40 1.86 -7.38 20.41
N TYR A 41 2.28 -7.24 19.15
CA TYR A 41 3.23 -6.22 18.70
C TYR A 41 2.63 -5.27 17.65
N CYS A 42 1.43 -5.56 17.13
CA CYS A 42 0.92 -4.89 15.92
C CYS A 42 0.58 -3.41 16.13
N GLU A 43 -0.06 -3.05 17.25
CA GLU A 43 -0.54 -1.68 17.50
C GLU A 43 0.58 -0.63 17.49
N PRO A 44 1.69 -0.76 18.26
CA PRO A 44 2.76 0.23 18.21
C PRO A 44 3.47 0.26 16.84
N VAL A 45 3.54 -0.87 16.14
CA VAL A 45 4.13 -0.95 14.80
C VAL A 45 3.26 -0.19 13.79
N TYR A 46 1.97 -0.47 13.78
CA TYR A 46 0.99 0.18 12.92
C TYR A 46 0.97 1.69 13.12
N ASN A 47 0.88 2.15 14.38
CA ASN A 47 0.80 3.57 14.71
C ASN A 47 2.05 4.35 14.27
N ARG A 48 3.23 3.73 14.37
CA ARG A 48 4.46 4.36 13.88
C ARG A 48 4.48 4.48 12.37
N CYS A 49 4.04 3.45 11.63
CA CYS A 49 3.92 3.54 10.17
C CYS A 49 2.98 4.66 9.74
N ILE A 50 1.82 4.80 10.40
CA ILE A 50 0.89 5.92 10.17
C ILE A 50 1.58 7.27 10.39
N SER A 51 2.33 7.40 11.49
CA SER A 51 3.08 8.62 11.80
C SER A 51 4.11 8.95 10.72
N LEU A 52 4.91 7.98 10.29
CA LEU A 52 5.94 8.15 9.25
C LEU A 52 5.30 8.63 7.93
N ILE A 53 4.25 7.97 7.47
CA ILE A 53 3.55 8.35 6.23
C ILE A 53 2.99 9.77 6.35
N GLN A 54 2.31 10.07 7.46
CA GLN A 54 1.69 11.39 7.68
C GLN A 54 2.74 12.51 7.75
N GLN A 55 3.88 12.28 8.41
CA GLN A 55 4.98 13.24 8.49
C GLN A 55 5.61 13.49 7.11
N THR A 56 5.89 12.43 6.35
CA THR A 56 6.45 12.54 5.00
C THR A 56 5.52 13.35 4.08
N ILE A 57 4.21 13.06 4.07
CA ILE A 57 3.23 13.82 3.26
C ILE A 57 3.19 15.29 3.68
N ASN A 58 3.13 15.57 4.99
CA ASN A 58 3.06 16.95 5.48
C ASN A 58 4.32 17.75 5.11
N GLN A 59 5.50 17.11 5.17
CA GLN A 59 6.76 17.74 4.78
C GLN A 59 6.82 17.97 3.25
N ASP A 60 6.34 17.03 2.43
CA ASP A 60 6.28 17.18 0.97
C ASP A 60 5.34 18.33 0.57
N MET A 61 4.19 18.43 1.21
CA MET A 61 3.25 19.54 1.01
C MET A 61 3.84 20.89 1.42
N ALA A 62 4.54 20.96 2.56
CA ALA A 62 5.21 22.18 3.01
C ALA A 62 6.33 22.61 2.07
N ASN A 63 7.16 21.65 1.60
CA ASN A 63 8.20 21.88 0.60
C ASN A 63 7.61 22.38 -0.72
N THR A 64 6.50 21.79 -1.18
CA THR A 64 5.83 22.20 -2.43
C THR A 64 5.21 23.60 -2.31
N ALA A 65 4.58 23.92 -1.18
CA ALA A 65 3.93 25.21 -0.95
C ALA A 65 4.93 26.35 -0.72
N SER A 66 6.12 26.07 -0.20
CA SER A 66 7.17 27.06 0.05
C SER A 66 8.57 26.50 -0.26
N PRO A 67 8.91 26.36 -1.56
CA PRO A 67 10.19 25.79 -1.98
C PRO A 67 11.37 26.59 -1.41
N GLY A 68 12.36 25.87 -0.87
CA GLY A 68 13.57 26.46 -0.26
C GLY A 68 13.44 26.88 1.20
N GLN A 69 12.24 26.87 1.78
CA GLN A 69 12.04 27.04 3.24
C GLN A 69 12.02 25.70 3.98
N TYR A 70 11.53 24.65 3.33
CA TYR A 70 11.47 23.29 3.86
C TYR A 70 12.31 22.35 3.01
N GLU A 71 12.95 21.38 3.65
CA GLU A 71 13.70 20.32 2.95
C GLU A 71 12.73 19.31 2.34
N GLN A 72 13.07 18.81 1.15
CA GLN A 72 12.34 17.72 0.52
C GLN A 72 12.44 16.46 1.40
N PRO A 73 11.33 15.78 1.70
CA PRO A 73 11.39 14.60 2.54
C PRO A 73 12.03 13.42 1.81
N ASP A 74 12.68 12.54 2.57
CA ASP A 74 13.10 11.24 2.08
C ASP A 74 11.89 10.29 2.04
N LYS A 75 11.31 10.11 0.85
CA LYS A 75 10.09 9.30 0.66
C LYS A 75 10.31 7.81 0.90
N GLU A 76 11.56 7.35 1.06
CA GLU A 76 11.85 5.97 1.43
C GLU A 76 11.16 5.57 2.74
N PHE A 77 11.12 6.46 3.75
CA PHE A 77 10.42 6.20 5.01
C PHE A 77 8.94 5.89 4.81
N MET A 78 8.28 6.60 3.89
CA MET A 78 6.89 6.37 3.56
C MET A 78 6.69 5.05 2.80
N ILE A 79 7.60 4.70 1.88
CA ILE A 79 7.56 3.44 1.12
C ILE A 79 7.67 2.25 2.09
N VAL A 80 8.71 2.19 2.92
CA VAL A 80 8.90 1.06 3.85
C VAL A 80 7.81 0.99 4.92
N ALA A 81 7.20 2.13 5.30
CA ALA A 81 6.06 2.15 6.20
C ALA A 81 4.79 1.58 5.53
N LEU A 82 4.52 1.92 4.27
CA LEU A 82 3.42 1.35 3.49
C LEU A 82 3.59 -0.16 3.30
N ASP A 83 4.81 -0.61 2.98
CA ASP A 83 5.11 -2.04 2.80
C ASP A 83 4.95 -2.84 4.10
N LEU A 84 5.31 -2.25 5.25
CA LEU A 84 5.06 -2.87 6.55
C LEU A 84 3.57 -2.92 6.90
N LEU A 85 2.81 -1.87 6.60
CA LEU A 85 1.35 -1.91 6.75
C LEU A 85 0.72 -2.98 5.85
N SER A 86 1.24 -3.18 4.64
CA SER A 86 0.79 -4.24 3.72
C SER A 86 1.04 -5.62 4.35
N GLY A 87 2.26 -5.87 4.85
CA GLY A 87 2.60 -7.12 5.53
C GLY A 87 1.79 -7.37 6.80
N LEU A 88 1.46 -6.31 7.56
CA LEU A 88 0.53 -6.40 8.69
C LEU A 88 -0.88 -6.79 8.23
N ALA A 89 -1.39 -6.17 7.18
CA ALA A 89 -2.73 -6.47 6.65
C ALA A 89 -2.81 -7.90 6.11
N GLU A 90 -1.78 -8.36 5.40
CA GLU A 90 -1.67 -9.73 4.91
C GLU A 90 -1.56 -10.74 6.04
N GLY A 91 -0.70 -10.49 7.04
CA GLY A 91 -0.45 -11.43 8.13
C GLY A 91 -1.58 -11.50 9.16
N LEU A 92 -2.15 -10.36 9.55
CA LEU A 92 -3.17 -10.29 10.59
C LEU A 92 -4.59 -10.58 10.06
N ASP A 93 -4.78 -10.43 8.74
CA ASP A 93 -6.09 -10.54 8.08
C ASP A 93 -7.14 -9.67 8.81
N GLY A 94 -8.35 -10.17 9.05
CA GLY A 94 -9.41 -9.42 9.72
C GLY A 94 -9.06 -8.86 11.11
N HIS A 95 -7.99 -9.32 11.77
CA HIS A 95 -7.60 -8.74 13.07
C HIS A 95 -7.01 -7.33 12.95
N ILE A 96 -6.61 -6.88 11.76
CA ILE A 96 -6.13 -5.51 11.55
C ILE A 96 -7.27 -4.47 11.58
N GLU A 97 -8.53 -4.92 11.49
CA GLU A 97 -9.70 -4.05 11.34
C GLU A 97 -9.77 -2.96 12.41
N SER A 98 -9.48 -3.30 13.67
CA SER A 98 -9.54 -2.34 14.79
C SER A 98 -8.51 -1.23 14.65
N LEU A 99 -7.35 -1.49 14.02
CA LEU A 99 -6.33 -0.48 13.77
C LEU A 99 -6.74 0.42 12.59
N VAL A 100 -7.35 -0.17 11.56
CA VAL A 100 -7.84 0.55 10.38
C VAL A 100 -8.96 1.52 10.74
N VAL A 101 -9.96 1.09 11.52
CA VAL A 101 -11.11 1.93 11.88
C VAL A 101 -10.74 3.10 12.82
N ASN A 102 -9.64 2.97 13.56
CA ASN A 102 -9.17 3.97 14.52
C ASN A 102 -8.03 4.84 13.96
N SER A 103 -7.79 4.83 12.64
CA SER A 103 -6.78 5.64 11.98
C SER A 103 -7.34 6.37 10.77
N ASN A 104 -6.51 7.25 10.17
CA ASN A 104 -6.80 7.98 8.94
C ASN A 104 -6.11 7.33 7.71
N ILE A 105 -5.90 6.00 7.74
CA ILE A 105 -5.16 5.31 6.69
C ILE A 105 -5.80 5.45 5.30
N MET A 106 -7.12 5.57 5.21
CA MET A 106 -7.81 5.72 3.92
C MET A 106 -7.51 7.10 3.29
N GLU A 107 -7.48 8.15 4.10
CA GLU A 107 -7.10 9.49 3.65
C GLU A 107 -5.62 9.54 3.24
N LEU A 108 -4.75 8.87 3.99
CA LEU A 108 -3.32 8.76 3.67
C LEU A 108 -3.10 7.99 2.36
N LEU A 109 -3.77 6.85 2.18
CA LEU A 109 -3.73 6.06 0.95
C LEU A 109 -4.16 6.89 -0.26
N PHE A 110 -5.23 7.68 -0.13
CA PHE A 110 -5.67 8.55 -1.22
C PHE A 110 -4.56 9.49 -1.72
N GLN A 111 -3.77 10.05 -0.79
CA GLN A 111 -2.61 10.90 -1.14
C GLN A 111 -1.48 10.08 -1.77
N CYS A 112 -1.09 8.95 -1.14
CA CYS A 112 0.01 8.11 -1.63
C CYS A 112 -0.25 7.55 -3.05
N MET A 113 -1.50 7.19 -3.36
CA MET A 113 -1.89 6.68 -4.67
C MET A 113 -1.71 7.71 -5.80
N GLN A 114 -1.63 9.00 -5.46
CA GLN A 114 -1.47 10.12 -6.38
C GLN A 114 -0.05 10.71 -6.35
N ASP A 115 0.86 10.14 -5.54
CA ASP A 115 2.23 10.64 -5.42
C ASP A 115 2.95 10.60 -6.78
N ILE A 116 3.84 11.55 -7.03
CA ILE A 116 4.65 11.60 -8.25
C ILE A 116 5.64 10.42 -8.34
N MET A 117 6.10 9.90 -7.20
CA MET A 117 7.08 8.83 -7.12
C MET A 117 6.42 7.45 -7.36
N PRO A 118 6.81 6.71 -8.41
CA PRO A 118 6.22 5.41 -8.74
C PRO A 118 6.22 4.41 -7.58
N GLU A 119 7.30 4.36 -6.80
CA GLU A 119 7.50 3.43 -5.69
C GLU A 119 6.47 3.65 -4.57
N VAL A 120 6.12 4.90 -4.28
CA VAL A 120 5.05 5.24 -3.33
C VAL A 120 3.70 4.72 -3.82
N ARG A 121 3.39 4.94 -5.11
CA ARG A 121 2.15 4.43 -5.70
C ARG A 121 2.11 2.90 -5.67
N GLN A 122 3.21 2.24 -6.03
CA GLN A 122 3.35 0.78 -5.99
C GLN A 122 3.00 0.21 -4.61
N SER A 123 3.61 0.73 -3.55
CA SER A 123 3.37 0.26 -2.17
C SER A 123 1.95 0.59 -1.69
N SER A 124 1.41 1.76 -2.06
CA SER A 124 0.03 2.11 -1.72
C SER A 124 -1.01 1.17 -2.38
N PHE A 125 -0.77 0.73 -3.61
CA PHE A 125 -1.67 -0.23 -4.28
C PHE A 125 -1.58 -1.63 -3.69
N ALA A 126 -0.38 -2.07 -3.24
CA ALA A 126 -0.24 -3.31 -2.49
C ALA A 126 -1.07 -3.26 -1.19
N LEU A 127 -0.88 -2.21 -0.39
CA LEU A 127 -1.62 -2.03 0.85
C LEU A 127 -3.14 -1.96 0.62
N LEU A 128 -3.59 -1.27 -0.43
CA LEU A 128 -5.01 -1.21 -0.77
C LEU A 128 -5.58 -2.61 -1.07
N GLY A 129 -4.86 -3.45 -1.82
CA GLY A 129 -5.30 -4.82 -2.09
C GLY A 129 -5.35 -5.68 -0.83
N ASP A 130 -4.36 -5.57 0.05
CA ASP A 130 -4.36 -6.31 1.33
C ASP A 130 -5.48 -5.86 2.27
N LEU A 131 -5.71 -4.56 2.41
CA LEU A 131 -6.84 -4.03 3.19
C LEU A 131 -8.20 -4.42 2.59
N THR A 132 -8.28 -4.49 1.26
CA THR A 132 -9.49 -4.97 0.57
C THR A 132 -9.79 -6.42 0.94
N LYS A 133 -8.78 -7.29 1.01
CA LYS A 133 -8.97 -8.67 1.48
C LYS A 133 -9.40 -8.72 2.94
N ALA A 134 -8.67 -8.02 3.81
CA ALA A 134 -8.77 -8.11 5.26
C ALA A 134 -10.04 -7.46 5.85
N CYS A 135 -10.42 -6.27 5.37
CA CYS A 135 -11.48 -5.47 6.00
C CYS A 135 -12.21 -4.55 5.00
N PHE A 136 -12.72 -5.14 3.91
CA PHE A 136 -13.35 -4.45 2.79
C PHE A 136 -14.42 -3.41 3.18
N GLN A 137 -15.18 -3.62 4.25
CA GLN A 137 -16.21 -2.69 4.73
C GLN A 137 -15.68 -1.27 4.95
N HIS A 138 -14.40 -1.13 5.33
CA HIS A 138 -13.78 0.18 5.54
C HIS A 138 -13.24 0.80 4.25
N VAL A 139 -12.92 -0.03 3.25
CA VAL A 139 -12.46 0.37 1.91
C VAL A 139 -13.64 0.72 0.99
N ALA A 140 -14.76 0.01 1.11
CA ALA A 140 -15.88 0.04 0.16
C ALA A 140 -16.38 1.45 -0.18
N ARG A 141 -16.46 2.34 0.82
CA ARG A 141 -16.91 3.73 0.64
C ARG A 141 -15.97 4.60 -0.20
N TYR A 142 -14.69 4.25 -0.30
CA TYR A 142 -13.67 5.00 -1.04
C TYR A 142 -13.44 4.45 -2.46
N ILE A 143 -14.06 3.33 -2.82
CA ILE A 143 -13.93 2.71 -4.15
C ILE A 143 -14.24 3.67 -5.32
N PRO A 144 -15.28 4.53 -5.26
CA PRO A 144 -15.54 5.50 -6.32
C PRO A 144 -14.37 6.45 -6.59
N ASP A 145 -13.57 6.76 -5.56
CA ASP A 145 -12.41 7.65 -5.66
C ASP A 145 -11.14 6.87 -6.04
N PHE A 146 -10.98 5.64 -5.53
CA PHE A 146 -9.77 4.83 -5.72
C PHE A 146 -9.68 4.18 -7.10
N LEU A 147 -10.79 3.63 -7.64
CA LEU A 147 -10.75 2.91 -8.90
C LEU A 147 -10.35 3.76 -10.11
N PRO A 148 -10.77 5.04 -10.25
CA PRO A 148 -10.25 5.91 -11.30
C PRO A 148 -8.73 6.08 -11.24
N ILE A 149 -8.14 6.21 -10.05
CA ILE A 149 -6.68 6.34 -9.87
C ILE A 149 -5.97 5.05 -10.25
N LEU A 150 -6.51 3.89 -9.86
CA LEU A 150 -5.99 2.58 -10.26
C LEU A 150 -6.03 2.41 -11.78
N GLY A 151 -7.14 2.79 -12.42
CA GLY A 151 -7.28 2.76 -13.89
C GLY A 151 -6.24 3.62 -14.61
N GLN A 152 -5.94 4.81 -14.09
CA GLN A 152 -4.89 5.69 -14.63
C GLN A 152 -3.48 5.11 -14.46
N ASN A 153 -3.27 4.24 -13.48
CA ASN A 153 -1.99 3.57 -13.23
C ASN A 153 -1.84 2.22 -13.94
N LEU A 154 -2.78 1.85 -14.82
CA LEU A 154 -2.64 0.75 -15.77
C LEU A 154 -1.69 1.11 -16.93
N ASN A 155 -0.49 1.56 -16.56
CA ASN A 155 0.59 1.92 -17.49
C ASN A 155 1.68 0.84 -17.45
N PRO A 156 1.78 -0.04 -18.47
CA PRO A 156 2.77 -1.11 -18.50
C PRO A 156 4.23 -0.64 -18.69
N GLU A 157 4.51 0.67 -18.80
CA GLU A 157 5.87 1.22 -18.67
C GLU A 157 6.35 1.25 -17.22
N CYS A 158 5.44 1.43 -16.25
CA CYS A 158 5.72 1.34 -14.82
C CYS A 158 5.30 -0.05 -14.30
N ILE A 159 6.06 -1.08 -14.68
CA ILE A 159 5.67 -2.50 -14.52
C ILE A 159 5.17 -2.84 -13.11
N SER A 160 5.93 -2.49 -12.06
CA SER A 160 5.58 -2.85 -10.68
C SER A 160 4.34 -2.11 -10.17
N VAL A 161 4.20 -0.83 -10.52
CA VAL A 161 3.01 -0.02 -10.20
C VAL A 161 1.77 -0.60 -10.88
N CYS A 162 1.89 -0.87 -12.18
CA CYS A 162 0.82 -1.43 -12.99
C CYS A 162 0.41 -2.82 -12.47
N ASN A 163 1.38 -3.67 -12.10
CA ASN A 163 1.12 -4.97 -11.53
C ASN A 163 0.29 -4.90 -10.24
N ASN A 164 0.67 -4.02 -9.31
CA ASN A 164 -0.05 -3.87 -8.04
C ASN A 164 -1.41 -3.20 -8.24
N ALA A 165 -1.53 -2.26 -9.17
CA ALA A 165 -2.81 -1.65 -9.52
C ALA A 165 -3.79 -2.70 -10.08
N ILE A 166 -3.34 -3.54 -11.02
CA ILE A 166 -4.12 -4.66 -11.56
C ILE A 166 -4.52 -5.59 -10.43
N TRP A 167 -3.58 -6.05 -9.63
CA TRP A 167 -3.88 -6.97 -8.53
C TRP A 167 -4.92 -6.38 -7.55
N ALA A 168 -4.77 -5.12 -7.14
CA ALA A 168 -5.74 -4.43 -6.28
C ALA A 168 -7.13 -4.32 -6.93
N ILE A 169 -7.22 -3.99 -8.23
CA ILE A 169 -8.49 -4.01 -8.97
C ILE A 169 -9.14 -5.39 -8.91
N GLY A 170 -8.35 -6.46 -9.02
CA GLY A 170 -8.82 -7.85 -8.90
C GLY A 170 -9.44 -8.14 -7.54
N GLU A 171 -8.74 -7.81 -6.45
CA GLU A 171 -9.24 -8.00 -5.08
C GLU A 171 -10.53 -7.19 -4.84
N ILE A 172 -10.58 -5.94 -5.33
CA ILE A 172 -11.77 -5.09 -5.24
C ILE A 172 -12.93 -5.72 -6.02
N SER A 173 -12.67 -6.23 -7.22
CA SER A 173 -13.68 -6.83 -8.09
C SER A 173 -14.32 -8.07 -7.46
N ILE A 174 -13.53 -8.88 -6.76
CA ILE A 174 -14.01 -10.04 -6.01
C ILE A 174 -14.97 -9.60 -4.90
N LYS A 175 -14.62 -8.54 -4.16
CA LYS A 175 -15.44 -8.04 -3.05
C LYS A 175 -16.72 -7.32 -3.49
N LEU A 176 -16.68 -6.56 -4.59
CA LEU A 176 -17.84 -5.87 -5.17
C LEU A 176 -18.83 -6.83 -5.86
N GLY A 177 -18.33 -7.95 -6.40
CA GLY A 177 -19.16 -8.90 -7.14
C GLY A 177 -19.86 -8.26 -8.34
N ALA A 178 -21.19 -8.27 -8.35
CA ALA A 178 -21.97 -7.72 -9.46
C ALA A 178 -21.83 -6.19 -9.63
N GLU A 179 -21.46 -5.46 -8.58
CA GLU A 179 -21.28 -4.00 -8.62
C GLU A 179 -20.04 -3.59 -9.40
N THR A 180 -19.08 -4.50 -9.60
CA THR A 180 -17.88 -4.30 -10.44
C THR A 180 -18.24 -3.78 -11.83
N ARG A 181 -19.42 -4.15 -12.36
CA ARG A 181 -19.93 -3.70 -13.66
C ARG A 181 -19.90 -2.18 -13.87
N LEU A 182 -20.02 -1.40 -12.79
CA LEU A 182 -20.02 0.06 -12.82
C LEU A 182 -18.64 0.62 -13.20
N TYR A 183 -17.58 -0.14 -12.93
CA TYR A 183 -16.20 0.29 -13.07
C TYR A 183 -15.44 -0.39 -14.22
N ILE A 184 -16.01 -1.44 -14.83
CA ILE A 184 -15.44 -2.12 -16.01
C ILE A 184 -14.96 -1.14 -17.09
N PRO A 185 -15.74 -0.10 -17.48
CA PRO A 185 -15.30 0.83 -18.53
C PRO A 185 -14.01 1.60 -18.22
N LEU A 186 -13.64 1.72 -16.95
CA LEU A 186 -12.43 2.45 -16.51
C LEU A 186 -11.14 1.65 -16.74
N VAL A 187 -11.23 0.31 -16.83
CA VAL A 187 -10.05 -0.57 -16.78
C VAL A 187 -9.96 -1.55 -17.95
N LEU A 188 -11.09 -1.95 -18.54
CA LEU A 188 -11.13 -3.09 -19.46
C LEU A 188 -10.25 -2.90 -20.69
N ASN A 189 -10.29 -1.72 -21.31
CA ASN A 189 -9.53 -1.45 -22.53
C ASN A 189 -8.01 -1.52 -22.27
N GLN A 190 -7.57 -0.99 -21.14
CA GLN A 190 -6.16 -1.03 -20.72
C GLN A 190 -5.72 -2.46 -20.42
N LEU A 191 -6.55 -3.25 -19.71
CA LEU A 191 -6.26 -4.66 -19.43
C LEU A 191 -6.12 -5.49 -20.72
N ILE A 192 -7.03 -5.30 -21.68
CA ILE A 192 -6.95 -5.96 -23.01
C ILE A 192 -5.67 -5.54 -23.75
N ALA A 193 -5.27 -4.27 -23.68
CA ALA A 193 -4.02 -3.82 -24.29
C ALA A 193 -2.79 -4.45 -23.62
N ILE A 194 -2.80 -4.57 -22.28
CA ILE A 194 -1.69 -5.14 -21.50
C ILE A 194 -1.52 -6.64 -21.77
N ILE A 195 -2.60 -7.43 -21.75
CA ILE A 195 -2.52 -8.88 -21.95
C ILE A 195 -1.99 -9.25 -23.35
N ASN A 196 -2.22 -8.38 -24.35
CA ASN A 196 -1.76 -8.57 -25.72
C ASN A 196 -0.40 -7.90 -26.00
N ARG A 197 0.23 -7.23 -25.02
CA ARG A 197 1.49 -6.51 -25.22
C ARG A 197 2.66 -7.51 -25.30
N PRO A 198 3.50 -7.47 -26.36
CA PRO A 198 4.68 -8.31 -26.46
C PRO A 198 5.74 -7.91 -25.43
N ASN A 199 6.60 -8.87 -25.03
CA ASN A 199 7.70 -8.68 -24.07
C ASN A 199 7.25 -8.20 -22.67
N THR A 200 6.03 -8.53 -22.28
CA THR A 200 5.49 -8.25 -20.94
C THR A 200 5.95 -9.31 -19.94
N THR A 201 6.21 -8.91 -18.69
CA THR A 201 6.63 -9.85 -17.63
C THR A 201 5.53 -10.86 -17.32
N LYS A 202 5.95 -12.08 -16.94
CA LYS A 202 5.02 -13.18 -16.65
C LYS A 202 4.02 -12.82 -15.55
N THR A 203 4.49 -12.24 -14.44
CA THR A 203 3.66 -11.86 -13.30
C THR A 203 2.58 -10.86 -13.68
N LEU A 204 2.92 -9.86 -14.51
CA LEU A 204 1.95 -8.87 -14.97
C LEU A 204 0.87 -9.51 -15.85
N LEU A 205 1.25 -10.41 -16.75
CA LEU A 205 0.29 -11.17 -17.57
C LEU A 205 -0.59 -12.10 -16.73
N GLU A 206 -0.01 -12.78 -15.74
CA GLU A 206 -0.74 -13.64 -14.81
C GLU A 206 -1.80 -12.86 -14.01
N ASN A 207 -1.44 -11.68 -13.49
CA ASN A 207 -2.39 -10.83 -12.77
C ASN A 207 -3.45 -10.22 -13.70
N THR A 208 -3.06 -9.80 -14.92
CA THR A 208 -4.00 -9.27 -15.91
C THR A 208 -5.03 -10.34 -16.32
N GLY A 209 -4.56 -11.57 -16.56
CA GLY A 209 -5.40 -12.69 -16.99
C GLY A 209 -6.35 -13.23 -15.90
N LYS A 210 -6.12 -12.91 -14.61
CA LYS A 210 -7.06 -13.28 -13.53
C LYS A 210 -8.32 -12.39 -13.52
N ILE A 211 -8.25 -11.21 -14.14
CA ILE A 211 -9.31 -10.20 -14.08
C ILE A 211 -10.15 -10.20 -15.36
N LEU A 212 -9.54 -10.54 -16.49
CA LEU A 212 -10.20 -10.69 -17.80
C LEU A 212 -10.91 -12.04 -17.92
#